data_AF-A0A9D5AW93-F1
#
_entry.id   AF-A0A9D5AW93-F1
#
_cell.length_a   1.000
_cell.length_b   1.000
_cell.length_c   1.000
_cell.angle_alpha   90.00
_cell.angle_beta   90.00
_cell.angle_gamma   90.00
#
_symmetry.space_group_name_H-M   'P 1'
#
loop_
_entity.id
_entity.type
_entity.pdbx_description
1 polymer ?
#
loop_
_entity_poly.entity_id
_entity_poly.type
_entity_poly.pdbx_seq_one_letter_code
_entity_poly.pdbx_strand_id
1 'polypeptide(L)'
;MNEVLSVFPNQYRKLHTTRSWNFIGLPLTAKRKLKSEGDTIVALLDTGITPEFQSFKDDGFGPPPAKWKGTCHKFVNFSGCNKYFKLDGRSDPSDILSPIDVEGHGTHTASTAAGNLVPNASLFGLAKGTARGAVPSARLAIYKVCWTEDGCADMDILAAFEAAIHDGVDVISVSLGGGNANYVQDCIAIGAFHAMRKGVITVASAGNGGPTMATVVNNAPWIVTVAASGIDRDFQSIIEMGSRKNVSGEGVSTFSPKQKQYPLVNGMDAARDSSSKENAKFCDDADSLDPKKVKGKIVYCRFRTWGTDALVKAIGGIGTIVENDQFLDVAQIFSAPSTFVNQSTGQIITNYIQSTRSPSAVIHKSREVKIPAPFVASFSSRGPNPGSQHVLKHIHLKLPLLV
;
A
#
# COMPACT_ATOMS: atom_id res chain seq x y z
N MET A 1 0.01 -45.07 0.96
CA MET A 1 -0.55 -43.73 0.67
C MET A 1 -1.46 -43.34 1.83
N ASN A 2 -0.96 -42.55 2.78
CA ASN A 2 -1.72 -42.00 3.93
C ASN A 2 -1.11 -40.63 4.31
N GLU A 3 -0.82 -39.77 3.31
CA GLU A 3 0.04 -38.58 3.47
C GLU A 3 -0.59 -37.29 2.89
N VAL A 4 -1.92 -37.17 2.94
CA VAL A 4 -2.62 -35.92 2.59
C VAL A 4 -3.57 -35.55 3.72
N LEU A 5 -3.24 -34.49 4.46
CA LEU A 5 -4.00 -34.03 5.63
C LEU A 5 -5.14 -33.06 5.23
N SER A 6 -4.92 -32.19 4.25
CA SER A 6 -5.97 -31.39 3.59
C SER A 6 -5.51 -30.91 2.20
N VAL A 7 -6.46 -30.41 1.40
CA VAL A 7 -6.23 -29.71 0.12
C VAL A 7 -7.19 -28.52 0.06
N PHE A 8 -6.75 -27.37 -0.46
CA PHE A 8 -7.59 -26.18 -0.64
C PHE A 8 -7.19 -25.37 -1.91
N PRO A 9 -8.08 -24.54 -2.49
CA PRO A 9 -7.80 -23.77 -3.71
C PRO A 9 -6.92 -22.54 -3.49
N ASN A 10 -6.02 -22.28 -4.43
CA ASN A 10 -5.05 -21.17 -4.46
C ASN A 10 -5.70 -19.76 -4.56
N GLN A 11 -5.13 -18.73 -3.90
CA GLN A 11 -5.62 -17.32 -3.90
C GLN A 11 -4.49 -16.27 -3.77
N TYR A 12 -4.80 -14.95 -3.85
CA TYR A 12 -3.83 -13.82 -4.01
C TYR A 12 -4.08 -12.59 -3.06
N ARG A 13 -3.08 -11.72 -2.73
CA ARG A 13 -2.99 -10.84 -1.50
C ARG A 13 -2.52 -9.33 -1.70
N LYS A 14 -2.47 -8.44 -0.65
CA LYS A 14 -2.27 -6.93 -0.75
C LYS A 14 -1.52 -6.15 0.39
N LEU A 15 -1.21 -4.86 0.12
CA LEU A 15 0.06 -4.11 0.34
C LEU A 15 -0.07 -2.78 1.18
N HIS A 16 1.04 -2.18 1.70
CA HIS A 16 1.13 -1.01 2.64
C HIS A 16 2.48 -0.20 2.71
N THR A 17 2.65 0.80 3.64
CA THR A 17 3.80 1.77 3.68
C THR A 17 4.38 2.19 5.09
N THR A 18 4.88 3.45 5.29
CA THR A 18 6.11 3.85 6.04
C THR A 18 6.07 4.73 7.32
N ARG A 19 5.81 6.07 7.30
CA ARG A 19 6.56 7.13 8.07
C ARG A 19 6.67 7.06 9.62
N SER A 20 5.66 6.51 10.27
CA SER A 20 5.62 5.94 11.64
C SER A 20 6.45 6.51 12.81
N TRP A 21 7.76 6.34 12.83
CA TRP A 21 8.53 6.11 14.07
C TRP A 21 8.51 7.24 15.09
N ASN A 22 8.60 8.50 14.65
CA ASN A 22 8.55 9.65 15.57
C ASN A 22 7.18 9.79 16.26
N PHE A 23 6.09 9.51 15.54
CA PHE A 23 4.71 9.63 16.05
C PHE A 23 4.43 8.61 17.16
N ILE A 24 5.05 7.42 17.09
CA ILE A 24 4.86 6.36 18.09
C ILE A 24 5.86 6.45 19.27
N GLY A 25 6.65 7.52 19.35
CA GLY A 25 7.62 7.73 20.43
C GLY A 25 8.96 7.00 20.25
N LEU A 26 9.31 6.60 19.02
CA LEU A 26 10.61 5.99 18.68
C LEU A 26 11.48 6.97 17.86
N PRO A 27 12.01 8.05 18.47
CA PRO A 27 12.81 9.06 17.78
C PRO A 27 14.18 8.53 17.31
N LEU A 28 14.90 9.32 16.51
CA LEU A 28 16.27 8.99 16.09
C LEU A 28 17.20 8.71 17.30
N THR A 29 16.99 9.44 18.40
CA THR A 29 17.73 9.36 19.67
C THR A 29 17.27 8.24 20.61
N ALA A 30 16.32 7.38 20.21
CA ALA A 30 15.88 6.26 21.04
C ALA A 30 17.05 5.32 21.41
N LYS A 31 17.13 4.89 22.67
CA LYS A 31 18.15 3.95 23.13
C LYS A 31 17.99 2.60 22.41
N ARG A 32 19.01 2.19 21.67
CA ARG A 32 19.04 0.98 20.83
C ARG A 32 20.04 -0.04 21.35
N LYS A 33 19.80 -1.32 21.05
CA LYS A 33 20.71 -2.44 21.37
C LYS A 33 21.35 -2.94 20.08
N LEU A 34 22.18 -2.09 19.47
CA LEU A 34 22.71 -2.27 18.10
C LEU A 34 23.27 -3.67 17.81
N LYS A 35 23.95 -4.31 18.77
CA LYS A 35 24.41 -5.71 18.60
C LYS A 35 23.23 -6.69 18.44
N SER A 36 22.25 -6.63 19.33
CA SER A 36 21.05 -7.48 19.27
C SER A 36 20.21 -7.19 18.02
N GLU A 37 20.15 -5.92 17.59
CA GLU A 37 19.52 -5.52 16.34
C GLU A 37 20.29 -6.12 15.15
N GLY A 38 21.62 -6.00 15.11
CA GLY A 38 22.52 -6.60 14.10
C GLY A 38 22.48 -8.12 13.99
N ASP A 39 22.15 -8.80 15.09
CA ASP A 39 21.96 -10.25 15.18
C ASP A 39 20.50 -10.70 14.87
N THR A 40 19.56 -9.76 14.68
CA THR A 40 18.15 -10.04 14.34
C THR A 40 17.97 -10.13 12.82
N ILE A 41 17.22 -11.13 12.36
CA ILE A 41 16.92 -11.38 10.95
C ILE A 41 15.39 -11.36 10.76
N VAL A 42 14.92 -10.40 9.95
CA VAL A 42 13.51 -10.23 9.59
C VAL A 42 13.28 -10.77 8.19
N ALA A 43 12.44 -11.80 8.07
CA ALA A 43 11.95 -12.28 6.78
C ALA A 43 10.80 -11.40 6.28
N LEU A 44 10.78 -11.12 4.97
CA LEU A 44 9.60 -10.61 4.29
C LEU A 44 9.15 -11.59 3.21
N LEU A 45 7.88 -11.98 3.29
CA LEU A 45 7.17 -12.74 2.25
C LEU A 45 6.32 -11.72 1.48
N ASP A 46 6.78 -11.36 0.28
CA ASP A 46 6.30 -10.15 -0.41
C ASP A 46 6.55 -10.17 -1.94
N THR A 47 6.47 -9.02 -2.63
CA THR A 47 6.77 -8.84 -4.08
C THR A 47 8.26 -8.84 -4.44
N GLY A 48 9.16 -8.87 -3.45
CA GLY A 48 10.61 -8.90 -3.66
C GLY A 48 11.32 -7.74 -2.96
N ILE A 49 12.49 -7.34 -3.50
CA ILE A 49 13.19 -6.11 -3.10
C ILE A 49 13.93 -5.44 -4.27
N THR A 50 14.03 -4.10 -4.24
CA THR A 50 14.91 -3.27 -5.08
C THR A 50 16.19 -2.94 -4.27
N PRO A 51 17.24 -3.79 -4.27
CA PRO A 51 18.37 -3.70 -3.33
C PRO A 51 19.27 -2.46 -3.54
N GLU A 52 19.23 -1.83 -4.70
CA GLU A 52 20.03 -0.64 -5.04
C GLU A 52 19.59 0.64 -4.29
N PHE A 53 18.43 0.62 -3.64
CA PHE A 53 17.95 1.76 -2.87
C PHE A 53 18.77 2.00 -1.60
N GLN A 54 18.93 3.29 -1.25
CA GLN A 54 19.77 3.72 -0.11
C GLN A 54 19.34 3.09 1.23
N SER A 55 18.07 2.70 1.34
CA SER A 55 17.51 1.96 2.48
C SER A 55 18.17 0.60 2.75
N PHE A 56 18.89 0.00 1.79
CA PHE A 56 19.41 -1.37 1.88
C PHE A 56 20.91 -1.51 1.69
N LYS A 57 21.65 -0.39 1.63
CA LYS A 57 23.11 -0.40 1.64
C LYS A 57 23.64 -1.14 2.87
N ASP A 58 24.66 -1.96 2.68
CA ASP A 58 25.34 -2.71 3.75
C ASP A 58 26.53 -1.94 4.37
N ASP A 59 26.70 -0.66 4.00
CA ASP A 59 27.68 0.28 4.55
C ASP A 59 27.69 0.25 6.10
N GLY A 60 28.73 -0.35 6.70
CA GLY A 60 28.91 -0.44 8.15
C GLY A 60 28.30 -1.67 8.83
N PHE A 61 27.67 -2.58 8.09
CA PHE A 61 27.24 -3.87 8.63
C PHE A 61 28.41 -4.87 8.74
N GLY A 62 28.43 -5.63 9.84
CA GLY A 62 29.33 -6.79 9.97
C GLY A 62 28.85 -7.99 9.14
N PRO A 63 29.59 -9.11 9.16
CA PRO A 63 29.18 -10.35 8.48
C PRO A 63 27.79 -10.82 8.93
N PRO A 64 27.08 -11.65 8.14
CA PRO A 64 25.80 -12.22 8.53
C PRO A 64 25.88 -12.97 9.88
N PRO A 65 24.83 -12.96 10.71
CA PRO A 65 24.83 -13.67 11.99
C PRO A 65 25.09 -15.17 11.81
N ALA A 66 25.91 -15.79 12.65
CA ALA A 66 26.35 -17.19 12.48
C ALA A 66 25.22 -18.25 12.50
N LYS A 67 24.00 -17.87 12.92
CA LYS A 67 22.80 -18.71 12.87
C LYS A 67 22.16 -18.77 11.47
N TRP A 68 22.49 -17.83 10.59
CA TRP A 68 21.92 -17.70 9.25
C TRP A 68 22.38 -18.85 8.34
N LYS A 69 21.43 -19.50 7.67
CA LYS A 69 21.66 -20.63 6.76
C LYS A 69 21.15 -20.38 5.34
N GLY A 70 20.58 -19.20 5.08
CA GLY A 70 20.06 -18.86 3.76
C GLY A 70 21.15 -18.74 2.70
N THR A 71 20.82 -19.18 1.49
CA THR A 71 21.73 -19.30 0.35
C THR A 71 21.76 -18.04 -0.49
N CYS A 72 22.95 -17.64 -0.93
CA CYS A 72 23.13 -16.57 -1.91
C CYS A 72 23.10 -17.12 -3.33
N HIS A 73 22.29 -16.49 -4.19
CA HIS A 73 22.13 -16.86 -5.59
C HIS A 73 22.41 -15.64 -6.50
N LYS A 74 22.80 -15.92 -7.73
CA LYS A 74 22.91 -14.93 -8.80
C LYS A 74 21.71 -15.09 -9.73
N PHE A 75 20.96 -14.02 -9.90
CA PHE A 75 19.88 -13.90 -10.88
C PHE A 75 20.20 -12.76 -11.86
N VAL A 76 19.37 -12.57 -12.87
CA VAL A 76 19.50 -11.39 -13.75
C VAL A 76 19.37 -10.13 -12.90
N ASN A 77 20.35 -9.24 -12.99
CA ASN A 77 20.46 -7.98 -12.23
C ASN A 77 20.46 -8.10 -10.68
N PHE A 78 20.68 -9.30 -10.12
CA PHE A 78 20.73 -9.50 -8.66
C PHE A 78 21.83 -10.48 -8.24
N SER A 79 22.55 -10.17 -7.17
CA SER A 79 23.45 -11.10 -6.49
C SER A 79 23.32 -10.90 -4.97
N GLY A 80 22.81 -11.90 -4.25
CA GLY A 80 22.55 -11.78 -2.81
C GLY A 80 21.80 -12.98 -2.23
N CYS A 81 21.50 -12.94 -0.93
CA CYS A 81 20.90 -14.03 -0.17
C CYS A 81 19.36 -13.96 -0.08
N ASN A 82 18.72 -13.49 -1.15
CA ASN A 82 17.27 -13.43 -1.29
C ASN A 82 16.77 -14.55 -2.22
N LYS A 83 15.52 -14.99 -2.02
CA LYS A 83 14.90 -16.11 -2.72
C LYS A 83 13.59 -15.66 -3.39
N TYR A 84 13.15 -16.39 -4.40
CA TYR A 84 11.80 -16.27 -4.96
C TYR A 84 11.16 -17.66 -5.07
N PHE A 85 9.83 -17.69 -5.09
CA PHE A 85 9.03 -18.91 -5.20
C PHE A 85 7.98 -18.69 -6.30
N LYS A 86 8.03 -19.56 -7.32
CA LYS A 86 7.06 -19.65 -8.42
C LYS A 86 6.92 -21.12 -8.82
N LEU A 87 6.43 -21.91 -7.87
CA LEU A 87 6.43 -23.38 -7.93
C LEU A 87 5.46 -23.95 -8.98
N ASP A 88 4.50 -23.15 -9.45
CA ASP A 88 3.59 -23.53 -10.54
C ASP A 88 4.26 -23.48 -11.93
N GLY A 89 5.47 -22.94 -12.03
CA GLY A 89 6.22 -22.77 -13.27
C GLY A 89 5.60 -21.82 -14.30
N ARG A 90 4.57 -21.03 -13.91
CA ARG A 90 3.90 -20.11 -14.83
C ARG A 90 4.73 -18.86 -15.07
N SER A 91 4.80 -18.43 -16.33
CA SER A 91 5.41 -17.14 -16.70
C SER A 91 4.44 -16.00 -16.40
N ASP A 92 4.89 -15.01 -15.64
CA ASP A 92 4.23 -13.71 -15.52
C ASP A 92 4.92 -12.74 -16.50
N PRO A 93 4.27 -12.30 -17.59
CA PRO A 93 4.89 -11.42 -18.60
C PRO A 93 5.18 -10.00 -18.08
N SER A 94 4.54 -9.59 -16.98
CA SER A 94 4.71 -8.29 -16.33
C SER A 94 5.67 -8.36 -15.13
N ASP A 95 6.43 -9.44 -15.01
CA ASP A 95 7.41 -9.65 -13.94
C ASP A 95 8.69 -10.36 -14.45
N ILE A 96 9.68 -10.51 -13.58
CA ILE A 96 10.97 -11.15 -13.81
C ILE A 96 11.23 -12.24 -12.76
N LEU A 97 11.61 -13.44 -13.21
CA LEU A 97 11.93 -14.60 -12.36
C LEU A 97 13.23 -14.38 -11.56
N SER A 98 13.13 -13.56 -10.52
CA SER A 98 14.19 -13.16 -9.60
C SER A 98 13.57 -12.59 -8.31
N PRO A 99 14.33 -12.40 -7.23
CA PRO A 99 13.86 -11.71 -6.03
C PRO A 99 13.67 -10.19 -6.20
N ILE A 100 13.87 -9.63 -7.40
CA ILE A 100 13.68 -8.20 -7.65
C ILE A 100 12.19 -7.85 -7.56
N ASP A 101 11.92 -6.73 -6.90
CA ASP A 101 10.61 -6.11 -6.83
C ASP A 101 10.37 -5.24 -8.07
N VAL A 102 9.32 -5.56 -8.83
CA VAL A 102 8.85 -4.76 -9.98
C VAL A 102 7.60 -3.95 -9.66
N GLU A 103 6.93 -4.26 -8.53
CA GLU A 103 5.68 -3.62 -8.11
C GLU A 103 5.99 -2.45 -7.16
N GLY A 104 6.94 -2.65 -6.25
CA GLY A 104 7.51 -1.64 -5.35
C GLY A 104 7.15 -1.84 -3.88
N HIS A 105 6.19 -2.69 -3.55
CA HIS A 105 5.74 -2.88 -2.18
C HIS A 105 6.70 -3.67 -1.28
N GLY A 106 7.26 -4.80 -1.72
CA GLY A 106 8.15 -5.61 -0.89
C GLY A 106 9.39 -4.82 -0.44
N THR A 107 9.87 -3.95 -1.33
CA THR A 107 10.84 -2.89 -1.04
C THR A 107 10.32 -1.93 0.03
N HIS A 108 9.08 -1.48 -0.09
CA HIS A 108 8.47 -0.53 0.82
C HIS A 108 8.28 -1.07 2.24
N THR A 109 7.76 -2.29 2.39
CA THR A 109 7.67 -2.99 3.69
C THR A 109 9.04 -3.32 4.25
N ALA A 110 9.99 -3.78 3.42
CA ALA A 110 11.36 -4.03 3.87
C ALA A 110 12.01 -2.74 4.43
N SER A 111 11.84 -1.62 3.74
CA SER A 111 12.33 -0.31 4.20
C SER A 111 11.63 0.16 5.48
N THR A 112 10.35 -0.20 5.67
CA THR A 112 9.57 0.11 6.87
C THR A 112 10.00 -0.76 8.07
N ALA A 113 10.31 -2.03 7.84
CA ALA A 113 10.77 -2.93 8.90
C ALA A 113 12.19 -2.60 9.37
N ALA A 114 13.15 -2.57 8.44
CA ALA A 114 14.59 -2.47 8.75
C ALA A 114 15.40 -1.58 7.79
N GLY A 115 14.76 -0.67 7.04
CA GLY A 115 15.48 0.25 6.18
C GLY A 115 16.45 1.16 6.94
N ASN A 116 17.61 1.42 6.35
CA ASN A 116 18.62 2.36 6.84
C ASN A 116 18.08 3.78 7.02
N LEU A 117 18.85 4.61 7.73
CA LEU A 117 18.60 6.04 7.83
C LEU A 117 18.94 6.73 6.50
N VAL A 118 17.92 7.15 5.76
CA VAL A 118 18.04 7.89 4.50
C VAL A 118 17.69 9.37 4.75
N PRO A 119 18.68 10.27 4.91
CA PRO A 119 18.43 11.68 5.16
C PRO A 119 17.92 12.39 3.89
N ASN A 120 17.11 13.43 4.08
CA ASN A 120 16.46 14.22 3.02
C ASN A 120 15.50 13.42 2.09
N ALA A 121 15.07 12.23 2.49
CA ALA A 121 14.02 11.47 1.80
C ALA A 121 12.73 12.31 1.68
N SER A 122 12.12 12.32 0.49
CA SER A 122 10.85 12.99 0.20
C SER A 122 10.23 12.47 -1.10
N LEU A 123 8.91 12.53 -1.23
CA LEU A 123 8.21 12.29 -2.49
C LEU A 123 7.96 13.63 -3.17
N PHE A 124 8.78 14.00 -4.16
CA PHE A 124 8.76 15.33 -4.80
C PHE A 124 8.81 16.50 -3.78
N GLY A 125 9.53 16.35 -2.67
CA GLY A 125 9.59 17.35 -1.59
C GLY A 125 8.48 17.27 -0.54
N LEU A 126 7.47 16.42 -0.73
CA LEU A 126 6.50 16.06 0.31
C LEU A 126 7.11 15.04 1.27
N ALA A 127 6.64 15.05 2.52
CA ALA A 127 7.11 14.16 3.59
C ALA A 127 8.59 14.33 3.95
N LYS A 128 9.21 15.49 3.69
CA LYS A 128 10.66 15.67 3.75
C LYS A 128 11.20 15.39 5.16
N GLY A 129 12.14 14.44 5.26
CA GLY A 129 12.75 14.08 6.54
C GLY A 129 13.88 13.06 6.40
N THR A 130 14.11 12.30 7.47
CA THR A 130 14.94 11.09 7.43
C THR A 130 14.02 9.88 7.42
N ALA A 131 13.98 9.14 6.31
CA ALA A 131 13.30 7.85 6.27
C ALA A 131 14.15 6.80 6.99
N ARG A 132 13.50 5.83 7.64
CA ARG A 132 14.13 4.65 8.25
C ARG A 132 13.09 3.59 8.59
N GLY A 133 13.55 2.36 8.82
CA GLY A 133 12.75 1.30 9.41
C GLY A 133 12.67 1.36 10.94
N ALA A 134 11.85 0.45 11.51
CA ALA A 134 11.75 0.24 12.95
C ALA A 134 13.11 -0.11 13.56
N VAL A 135 13.82 -1.05 12.90
CA VAL A 135 15.10 -1.61 13.35
C VAL A 135 16.13 -1.51 12.22
N PRO A 136 16.72 -0.33 11.94
CA PRO A 136 17.62 -0.12 10.81
C PRO A 136 18.91 -0.95 10.83
N SER A 137 19.26 -1.55 11.97
CA SER A 137 20.40 -2.46 12.07
C SER A 137 20.03 -3.94 11.93
N ALA A 138 18.74 -4.29 11.79
CA ALA A 138 18.34 -5.67 11.55
C ALA A 138 18.70 -6.13 10.14
N ARG A 139 18.91 -7.44 9.98
CA ARG A 139 19.13 -8.07 8.67
C ARG A 139 17.79 -8.34 8.01
N LEU A 140 17.75 -8.17 6.69
CA LEU A 140 16.60 -8.51 5.86
C LEU A 140 16.86 -9.82 5.12
N ALA A 141 15.85 -10.68 5.09
CA ALA A 141 15.82 -11.89 4.27
C ALA A 141 14.55 -11.85 3.41
N ILE A 142 14.71 -11.72 2.09
CA ILE A 142 13.57 -11.48 1.20
C ILE A 142 13.18 -12.77 0.49
N TYR A 143 11.90 -13.11 0.57
CA TYR A 143 11.27 -14.26 -0.05
C TYR A 143 10.15 -13.74 -0.95
N LYS A 144 10.44 -13.55 -2.25
CA LYS A 144 9.42 -13.15 -3.21
C LYS A 144 8.43 -14.29 -3.42
N VAL A 145 7.17 -14.04 -3.08
CA VAL A 145 6.04 -14.99 -3.25
C VAL A 145 4.88 -14.39 -4.03
N CYS A 146 4.93 -13.08 -4.31
CA CYS A 146 3.94 -12.34 -5.09
C CYS A 146 4.50 -11.93 -6.45
N TRP A 147 3.64 -12.00 -7.47
CA TRP A 147 3.94 -11.71 -8.87
C TRP A 147 2.93 -10.68 -9.41
N THR A 148 3.28 -9.93 -10.47
CA THR A 148 2.50 -8.77 -10.94
C THR A 148 1.07 -9.09 -11.38
N GLU A 149 0.88 -10.06 -12.27
CA GLU A 149 -0.43 -10.44 -12.84
C GLU A 149 -1.09 -11.56 -12.02
N ASP A 150 -0.30 -12.55 -11.59
CA ASP A 150 -0.82 -13.64 -10.77
C ASP A 150 -1.11 -13.16 -9.33
N GLY A 151 -0.18 -12.49 -8.67
CA GLY A 151 -0.24 -12.24 -7.23
C GLY A 151 0.46 -13.34 -6.41
N CYS A 152 0.02 -13.57 -5.17
CA CYS A 152 0.76 -14.35 -4.17
C CYS A 152 0.20 -15.76 -3.93
N ALA A 153 0.73 -16.80 -4.58
CA ALA A 153 0.17 -18.15 -4.50
C ALA A 153 0.41 -18.83 -3.13
N ASP A 154 -0.58 -19.59 -2.66
CA ASP A 154 -0.56 -20.30 -1.37
C ASP A 154 0.60 -21.31 -1.25
N MET A 155 0.95 -21.97 -2.36
CA MET A 155 2.08 -22.90 -2.44
C MET A 155 3.45 -22.19 -2.33
N ASP A 156 3.58 -21.01 -2.91
CA ASP A 156 4.79 -20.18 -2.85
C ASP A 156 4.95 -19.57 -1.45
N ILE A 157 3.85 -19.16 -0.83
CA ILE A 157 3.80 -18.71 0.58
C ILE A 157 4.25 -19.81 1.53
N LEU A 158 3.72 -21.04 1.41
CA LEU A 158 4.11 -22.16 2.28
C LEU A 158 5.59 -22.55 2.11
N ALA A 159 6.09 -22.59 0.87
CA ALA A 159 7.49 -22.88 0.60
C ALA A 159 8.44 -21.80 1.15
N ALA A 160 8.04 -20.54 1.09
CA ALA A 160 8.78 -19.44 1.71
C ALA A 160 8.77 -19.49 3.24
N PHE A 161 7.66 -19.91 3.87
CA PHE A 161 7.62 -20.14 5.32
C PHE A 161 8.62 -21.24 5.75
N GLU A 162 8.60 -22.41 5.11
CA GLU A 162 9.54 -23.49 5.39
C GLU A 162 10.99 -23.06 5.15
N ALA A 163 11.26 -22.34 4.05
CA ALA A 163 12.59 -21.80 3.76
C ALA A 163 13.05 -20.80 4.84
N ALA A 164 12.22 -19.84 5.23
CA ALA A 164 12.56 -18.84 6.25
C ALA A 164 12.83 -19.47 7.63
N ILE A 165 12.01 -20.45 8.02
CA ILE A 165 12.20 -21.22 9.25
C ILE A 165 13.54 -21.99 9.20
N HIS A 166 13.85 -22.64 8.08
CA HIS A 166 15.10 -23.38 7.91
C HIS A 166 16.33 -22.45 7.91
N ASP A 167 16.23 -21.29 7.26
CA ASP A 167 17.31 -20.31 7.12
C ASP A 167 17.67 -19.62 8.45
N GLY A 168 16.82 -19.72 9.48
CA GLY A 168 17.11 -19.25 10.84
C GLY A 168 16.71 -17.80 11.13
N VAL A 169 15.59 -17.35 10.57
CA VAL A 169 15.01 -16.01 10.81
C VAL A 169 14.38 -15.91 12.21
N ASP A 170 14.27 -14.70 12.76
CA ASP A 170 13.65 -14.46 14.08
C ASP A 170 12.19 -14.01 13.98
N VAL A 171 11.88 -13.24 12.94
CA VAL A 171 10.57 -12.62 12.70
C VAL A 171 10.19 -12.82 11.24
N ILE A 172 8.93 -13.17 10.97
CA ILE A 172 8.36 -13.20 9.63
C ILE A 172 7.31 -12.10 9.52
N SER A 173 7.54 -11.15 8.61
CA SER A 173 6.58 -10.10 8.25
C SER A 173 5.83 -10.52 7.00
N VAL A 174 4.51 -10.63 7.11
CA VAL A 174 3.60 -11.05 6.04
C VAL A 174 2.58 -9.94 5.80
N SER A 175 2.92 -8.99 4.94
CA SER A 175 1.99 -7.96 4.48
C SER A 175 1.08 -8.49 3.37
N LEU A 176 0.52 -9.69 3.60
CA LEU A 176 -0.33 -10.45 2.70
C LEU A 176 -1.57 -10.91 3.48
N GLY A 177 -2.75 -11.00 2.86
CA GLY A 177 -3.95 -11.54 3.48
C GLY A 177 -5.10 -11.78 2.51
N GLY A 178 -6.00 -12.66 2.91
CA GLY A 178 -7.15 -13.18 2.17
C GLY A 178 -7.47 -14.58 2.73
N GLY A 179 -8.10 -15.46 1.96
CA GLY A 179 -8.15 -16.88 2.30
C GLY A 179 -9.39 -17.32 3.05
N ASN A 180 -9.27 -18.46 3.71
CA ASN A 180 -10.36 -19.10 4.45
C ASN A 180 -10.29 -18.70 5.93
N ALA A 181 -11.44 -18.41 6.55
CA ALA A 181 -11.51 -18.17 7.99
C ALA A 181 -11.07 -19.38 8.84
N ASN A 182 -11.05 -20.58 8.24
CA ASN A 182 -10.59 -21.83 8.83
C ASN A 182 -9.07 -22.00 8.75
N TYR A 183 -8.42 -22.06 9.92
CA TYR A 183 -6.95 -22.11 10.06
C TYR A 183 -6.27 -23.32 9.40
N VAL A 184 -6.98 -24.44 9.16
CA VAL A 184 -6.42 -25.63 8.50
C VAL A 184 -6.58 -25.62 6.96
N GLN A 185 -7.13 -24.53 6.42
CA GLN A 185 -7.33 -24.27 4.99
C GLN A 185 -6.80 -22.88 4.59
N ASP A 186 -5.94 -22.28 5.41
CA ASP A 186 -5.26 -21.02 5.10
C ASP A 186 -3.73 -21.21 5.19
N CYS A 187 -3.04 -20.83 4.12
CA CYS A 187 -1.60 -21.04 3.98
C CYS A 187 -0.77 -20.24 5.00
N ILE A 188 -1.22 -19.02 5.33
CA ILE A 188 -0.52 -18.14 6.27
C ILE A 188 -0.70 -18.66 7.69
N ALA A 189 -1.90 -19.12 8.06
CA ALA A 189 -2.18 -19.79 9.33
C ALA A 189 -1.31 -21.05 9.50
N ILE A 190 -1.23 -21.92 8.50
CA ILE A 190 -0.41 -23.14 8.54
C ILE A 190 1.08 -22.78 8.67
N GLY A 191 1.62 -21.94 7.79
CA GLY A 191 3.03 -21.53 7.82
C GLY A 191 3.42 -20.85 9.14
N ALA A 192 2.56 -19.95 9.65
CA ALA A 192 2.78 -19.28 10.93
C ALA A 192 2.70 -20.22 12.13
N PHE A 193 1.91 -21.30 12.08
CA PHE A 193 1.88 -22.31 13.13
C PHE A 193 3.22 -23.05 13.22
N HIS A 194 3.78 -23.43 12.05
CA HIS A 194 5.10 -24.06 11.96
C HIS A 194 6.22 -23.12 12.42
N ALA A 195 6.14 -21.84 12.06
CA ALA A 195 7.06 -20.80 12.53
C ALA A 195 7.02 -20.65 14.07
N MET A 196 5.82 -20.50 14.65
CA MET A 196 5.64 -20.39 16.11
C MET A 196 6.22 -21.61 16.84
N ARG A 197 6.01 -22.82 16.31
CA ARG A 197 6.58 -24.07 16.89
C ARG A 197 8.10 -24.13 16.88
N LYS A 198 8.77 -23.24 16.14
CA LYS A 198 10.23 -23.08 16.09
C LYS A 198 10.72 -21.81 16.81
N GLY A 199 9.82 -21.09 17.48
CA GLY A 199 10.13 -19.84 18.19
C GLY A 199 10.17 -18.60 17.29
N VAL A 200 9.74 -18.72 16.04
CA VAL A 200 9.70 -17.62 15.06
C VAL A 200 8.33 -16.97 15.07
N ILE A 201 8.24 -15.65 15.25
CA ILE A 201 6.98 -14.93 15.34
C ILE A 201 6.52 -14.41 13.97
N THR A 202 5.25 -14.64 13.63
CA THR A 202 4.62 -14.08 12.41
C THR A 202 3.79 -12.84 12.74
N VAL A 203 4.11 -11.74 12.08
CA VAL A 203 3.34 -10.49 12.09
C VAL A 203 2.66 -10.33 10.74
N ALA A 204 1.35 -10.13 10.71
CA ALA A 204 0.59 -10.02 9.46
C ALA A 204 -0.47 -8.91 9.50
N SER A 205 -0.82 -8.38 8.33
CA SER A 205 -1.84 -7.34 8.19
C SER A 205 -3.25 -7.87 8.50
N ALA A 206 -4.16 -7.01 8.96
CA ALA A 206 -5.56 -7.38 9.20
C ALA A 206 -6.36 -7.56 7.90
N GLY A 207 -5.88 -6.98 6.80
CA GLY A 207 -6.59 -6.84 5.53
C GLY A 207 -7.19 -5.44 5.34
N ASN A 208 -7.54 -5.13 4.09
CA ASN A 208 -8.04 -3.83 3.66
C ASN A 208 -9.51 -3.90 3.19
N GLY A 209 -10.30 -4.77 3.82
CA GLY A 209 -11.69 -5.05 3.47
C GLY A 209 -12.73 -4.36 4.37
N GLY A 210 -12.31 -3.46 5.26
CA GLY A 210 -13.20 -2.64 6.08
C GLY A 210 -14.00 -1.60 5.27
N PRO A 211 -14.91 -0.85 5.92
CA PRO A 211 -15.11 -0.72 7.36
C PRO A 211 -16.09 -1.73 7.99
N THR A 212 -16.69 -2.63 7.20
CA THR A 212 -17.70 -3.57 7.70
C THR A 212 -17.11 -4.61 8.67
N MET A 213 -17.96 -5.09 9.58
CA MET A 213 -17.60 -6.09 10.60
C MET A 213 -17.21 -7.45 9.97
N ALA A 214 -16.39 -8.22 10.69
CA ALA A 214 -15.94 -9.58 10.33
C ALA A 214 -15.17 -9.68 8.99
N THR A 215 -14.37 -8.66 8.68
CA THR A 215 -13.57 -8.55 7.44
C THR A 215 -12.08 -8.88 7.63
N VAL A 216 -11.66 -9.26 8.85
CA VAL A 216 -10.27 -9.62 9.18
C VAL A 216 -9.88 -11.00 8.63
N VAL A 217 -8.75 -11.06 7.91
CA VAL A 217 -8.33 -12.24 7.14
C VAL A 217 -7.19 -13.05 7.78
N ASN A 218 -6.20 -12.43 8.40
CA ASN A 218 -5.13 -13.15 9.13
C ASN A 218 -5.56 -13.45 10.58
N ASN A 219 -6.53 -14.35 10.73
CA ASN A 219 -7.33 -14.51 11.94
C ASN A 219 -6.89 -15.66 12.88
N ALA A 220 -5.81 -16.37 12.58
CA ALA A 220 -5.29 -17.46 13.40
C ALA A 220 -4.67 -16.98 14.74
N PRO A 221 -4.92 -17.62 15.90
CA PRO A 221 -4.52 -17.10 17.22
C PRO A 221 -3.01 -16.85 17.41
N TRP A 222 -2.16 -17.62 16.73
CA TRP A 222 -0.70 -17.53 16.79
C TRP A 222 -0.08 -16.45 15.89
N ILE A 223 -0.89 -15.71 15.13
CA ILE A 223 -0.44 -14.57 14.30
C ILE A 223 -0.67 -13.25 15.04
N VAL A 224 0.33 -12.35 15.03
CA VAL A 224 0.15 -10.95 15.46
C VAL A 224 -0.51 -10.18 14.32
N THR A 225 -1.82 -9.93 14.44
CA THR A 225 -2.64 -9.29 13.39
C THR A 225 -2.74 -7.78 13.60
N VAL A 226 -2.34 -6.98 12.59
CA VAL A 226 -2.12 -5.53 12.68
C VAL A 226 -3.07 -4.72 11.78
N ALA A 227 -3.66 -3.62 12.27
CA ALA A 227 -4.51 -2.72 11.48
C ALA A 227 -3.70 -1.54 10.97
N ALA A 228 -4.23 -0.88 9.94
CA ALA A 228 -3.83 0.47 9.61
C ALA A 228 -4.46 1.49 10.59
N SER A 229 -3.64 2.42 11.07
CA SER A 229 -4.08 3.60 11.81
C SER A 229 -3.42 4.85 11.24
N GLY A 230 -4.20 5.91 11.11
CA GLY A 230 -3.71 7.21 10.65
C GLY A 230 -2.86 7.92 11.69
N ILE A 231 -2.06 8.87 11.22
CA ILE A 231 -1.10 9.66 11.99
C ILE A 231 -1.45 11.13 11.97
N ASP A 232 -0.71 11.93 12.73
CA ASP A 232 -0.88 13.39 12.81
C ASP A 232 -0.44 14.16 11.55
N ARG A 233 -0.36 13.50 10.38
CA ARG A 233 0.01 14.10 9.11
C ARG A 233 -0.88 13.59 8.00
N ASP A 234 -1.46 14.53 7.26
CA ASP A 234 -2.20 14.31 6.03
C ASP A 234 -1.64 15.14 4.87
N PHE A 235 -2.12 14.89 3.65
CA PHE A 235 -1.75 15.61 2.44
C PHE A 235 -2.97 16.24 1.77
N GLN A 236 -2.98 17.58 1.71
CA GLN A 236 -4.09 18.36 1.16
C GLN A 236 -3.67 19.23 -0.02
N SER A 237 -4.50 19.23 -1.05
CA SER A 237 -4.41 20.10 -2.22
C SER A 237 -5.43 21.24 -2.12
N ILE A 238 -5.04 22.47 -2.50
CA ILE A 238 -6.04 23.54 -2.69
C ILE A 238 -6.61 23.42 -4.10
N ILE A 239 -7.93 23.44 -4.20
CA ILE A 239 -8.66 23.70 -5.42
C ILE A 239 -9.06 25.18 -5.41
N GLU A 240 -8.52 25.95 -6.36
CA GLU A 240 -8.89 27.35 -6.57
C GLU A 240 -9.80 27.43 -7.80
N MET A 241 -11.09 27.67 -7.57
CA MET A 241 -12.08 27.82 -8.65
C MET A 241 -12.01 29.23 -9.26
N GLY A 242 -12.43 29.38 -10.51
CA GLY A 242 -12.45 30.68 -11.20
C GLY A 242 -13.35 31.75 -10.54
N SER A 243 -14.23 31.34 -9.61
CA SER A 243 -14.99 32.22 -8.70
C SER A 243 -14.14 32.83 -7.57
N ARG A 244 -12.85 32.49 -7.47
CA ARG A 244 -11.91 32.79 -6.37
C ARG A 244 -12.31 32.18 -5.01
N LYS A 245 -13.32 31.30 -4.98
CA LYS A 245 -13.60 30.48 -3.81
C LYS A 245 -12.65 29.29 -3.80
N ASN A 246 -11.91 29.13 -2.71
CA ASN A 246 -11.02 28.00 -2.50
C ASN A 246 -11.72 26.92 -1.69
N VAL A 247 -11.43 25.66 -2.01
CA VAL A 247 -11.77 24.49 -1.21
C VAL A 247 -10.55 23.58 -1.11
N SER A 248 -10.47 22.76 -0.07
CA SER A 248 -9.42 21.74 0.06
C SER A 248 -9.94 20.39 -0.44
N GLY A 249 -9.03 19.59 -0.97
CA GLY A 249 -9.21 18.17 -1.21
C GLY A 249 -8.05 17.36 -0.63
N GLU A 250 -8.29 16.09 -0.41
CA GLU A 250 -7.35 15.13 0.19
C GLU A 250 -6.53 14.39 -0.89
N GLY A 251 -5.42 13.79 -0.46
CA GLY A 251 -4.53 12.96 -1.29
C GLY A 251 -3.30 13.68 -1.83
N VAL A 252 -2.43 12.91 -2.48
CA VAL A 252 -1.06 13.29 -2.86
C VAL A 252 -0.99 13.63 -4.35
N SER A 253 -1.10 14.92 -4.64
CA SER A 253 -0.79 15.52 -5.95
C SER A 253 0.58 16.18 -5.93
N THR A 254 1.53 15.59 -6.65
CA THR A 254 2.93 16.07 -6.72
C THR A 254 3.14 17.19 -7.75
N PHE A 255 2.13 17.44 -8.60
CA PHE A 255 2.19 18.32 -9.76
C PHE A 255 2.04 19.80 -9.39
N SER A 256 2.88 20.65 -9.97
CA SER A 256 2.69 22.11 -9.93
C SER A 256 1.90 22.56 -11.17
N PRO A 257 0.88 23.43 -11.02
CA PRO A 257 0.08 23.88 -12.16
C PRO A 257 0.91 24.73 -13.13
N LYS A 258 0.71 24.51 -14.44
CA LYS A 258 1.41 25.25 -15.52
C LYS A 258 0.61 26.44 -16.04
N GLN A 259 -0.65 26.56 -15.65
CA GLN A 259 -1.57 27.65 -16.00
C GLN A 259 -2.28 28.14 -14.74
N LYS A 260 -2.74 29.40 -14.74
CA LYS A 260 -3.47 29.97 -13.60
C LYS A 260 -4.81 29.28 -13.33
N GLN A 261 -5.47 28.81 -14.39
CA GLN A 261 -6.78 28.18 -14.38
C GLN A 261 -6.88 27.23 -15.58
N TYR A 262 -7.55 26.10 -15.41
CA TYR A 262 -7.93 25.17 -16.47
C TYR A 262 -9.46 25.12 -16.57
N PRO A 263 -10.06 24.89 -17.75
CA PRO A 263 -11.51 24.68 -17.84
C PRO A 263 -11.91 23.45 -17.02
N LEU A 264 -13.04 23.55 -16.32
CA LEU A 264 -13.62 22.49 -15.50
C LEU A 264 -14.85 21.92 -16.21
N VAL A 265 -15.11 20.62 -16.09
CA VAL A 265 -16.31 19.99 -16.65
C VAL A 265 -16.80 18.86 -15.73
N ASN A 266 -18.11 18.70 -15.57
CA ASN A 266 -18.67 17.53 -14.89
C ASN A 266 -18.60 16.32 -15.83
N GLY A 267 -18.22 15.14 -15.33
CA GLY A 267 -18.14 13.90 -16.11
C GLY A 267 -19.43 13.60 -16.88
N MET A 268 -20.60 13.87 -16.30
CA MET A 268 -21.91 13.71 -16.96
C MET A 268 -22.09 14.61 -18.19
N ASP A 269 -21.49 15.81 -18.20
CA ASP A 269 -21.57 16.74 -19.34
C ASP A 269 -20.42 16.49 -20.35
N ALA A 270 -19.38 15.78 -19.91
CA ALA A 270 -18.31 15.24 -20.75
C ALA A 270 -18.64 13.85 -21.35
N ALA A 271 -19.82 13.30 -21.07
CA ALA A 271 -20.26 12.00 -21.57
C ALA A 271 -20.23 11.91 -23.11
N ARG A 272 -19.94 10.72 -23.64
CA ARG A 272 -19.91 10.46 -25.10
C ARG A 272 -21.26 10.73 -25.76
N ASP A 273 -22.29 10.13 -25.20
CA ASP A 273 -23.69 10.25 -25.63
C ASP A 273 -24.64 10.25 -24.42
N SER A 274 -25.95 10.37 -24.68
CA SER A 274 -26.98 10.40 -23.64
C SER A 274 -27.05 9.10 -22.83
N SER A 275 -26.78 7.95 -23.45
CA SER A 275 -26.75 6.64 -22.78
C SER A 275 -25.55 6.48 -21.84
N SER A 276 -24.39 7.03 -22.20
CA SER A 276 -23.19 7.00 -21.37
C SER A 276 -23.28 7.88 -20.12
N LYS A 277 -24.24 8.82 -20.03
CA LYS A 277 -24.25 9.91 -19.04
C LYS A 277 -24.18 9.44 -17.58
N GLU A 278 -24.83 8.33 -17.25
CA GLU A 278 -24.82 7.75 -15.90
C GLU A 278 -23.52 7.03 -15.54
N ASN A 279 -22.76 6.52 -16.52
CA ASN A 279 -21.42 5.95 -16.28
C ASN A 279 -20.35 7.06 -16.27
N ALA A 280 -20.49 8.05 -17.15
CA ALA A 280 -19.56 9.16 -17.30
C ALA A 280 -19.37 10.00 -16.03
N LYS A 281 -20.33 9.96 -15.08
CA LYS A 281 -20.18 10.59 -13.75
C LYS A 281 -19.03 10.02 -12.92
N PHE A 282 -18.64 8.77 -13.17
CA PHE A 282 -17.55 8.09 -12.44
C PHE A 282 -16.17 8.29 -13.09
N CYS A 283 -16.14 8.62 -14.39
CA CYS A 283 -14.92 8.85 -15.17
C CYS A 283 -13.90 7.68 -15.17
N ASP A 284 -14.36 6.47 -14.87
CA ASP A 284 -13.57 5.24 -14.75
C ASP A 284 -13.71 4.29 -15.95
N ASP A 285 -14.44 4.72 -16.98
CA ASP A 285 -14.62 4.07 -18.26
C ASP A 285 -14.33 5.07 -19.39
N ALA A 286 -13.35 4.76 -20.23
CA ALA A 286 -12.90 5.63 -21.33
C ALA A 286 -13.94 5.71 -22.47
N ASP A 287 -14.81 4.72 -22.61
CA ASP A 287 -15.88 4.75 -23.60
C ASP A 287 -17.07 5.59 -23.13
N SER A 288 -17.27 5.74 -21.81
CA SER A 288 -18.31 6.62 -21.26
C SER A 288 -18.07 8.11 -21.53
N LEU A 289 -16.82 8.53 -21.71
CA LEU A 289 -16.41 9.94 -21.91
C LEU A 289 -16.15 10.26 -23.40
N ASP A 290 -16.41 11.51 -23.81
CA ASP A 290 -15.95 12.07 -25.09
C ASP A 290 -14.55 12.70 -24.91
N PRO A 291 -13.50 12.17 -25.55
CA PRO A 291 -12.16 12.77 -25.49
C PRO A 291 -12.14 14.23 -25.94
N LYS A 292 -13.01 14.67 -26.85
CA LYS A 292 -13.10 16.07 -27.29
C LYS A 292 -13.64 16.98 -26.19
N LYS A 293 -14.52 16.47 -25.32
CA LYS A 293 -15.08 17.23 -24.18
C LYS A 293 -14.13 17.25 -22.98
N VAL A 294 -13.26 16.25 -22.84
CA VAL A 294 -12.28 16.10 -21.75
C VAL A 294 -10.94 16.80 -22.04
N LYS A 295 -10.48 16.79 -23.29
CA LYS A 295 -9.13 17.25 -23.67
C LYS A 295 -8.82 18.67 -23.14
N GLY A 296 -7.73 18.79 -22.39
CA GLY A 296 -7.27 20.06 -21.82
C GLY A 296 -8.06 20.58 -20.62
N LYS A 297 -8.96 19.77 -20.02
CA LYS A 297 -9.79 20.16 -18.88
C LYS A 297 -9.48 19.38 -17.60
N ILE A 298 -9.89 19.92 -16.46
CA ILE A 298 -10.08 19.16 -15.22
C ILE A 298 -11.50 18.58 -15.26
N VAL A 299 -11.65 17.31 -14.88
CA VAL A 299 -12.97 16.64 -14.85
C VAL A 299 -13.40 16.42 -13.40
N TYR A 300 -14.64 16.82 -13.09
CA TYR A 300 -15.29 16.53 -11.81
C TYR A 300 -16.08 15.22 -11.90
N CYS A 301 -15.75 14.28 -11.03
CA CYS A 301 -16.16 12.87 -11.10
C CYS A 301 -16.61 12.38 -9.72
N ARG A 302 -17.22 11.20 -9.65
CA ARG A 302 -17.54 10.47 -8.42
C ARG A 302 -16.71 9.20 -8.30
N PHE A 303 -16.29 8.87 -7.08
CA PHE A 303 -15.53 7.66 -6.84
C PHE A 303 -16.38 6.40 -7.05
N ARG A 304 -15.78 5.39 -7.69
CA ARG A 304 -16.32 4.03 -7.86
C ARG A 304 -15.18 3.01 -7.89
N THR A 305 -14.07 3.36 -8.53
CA THR A 305 -12.82 2.61 -8.52
C THR A 305 -11.61 3.56 -8.53
N TRP A 306 -10.42 3.02 -8.34
CA TRP A 306 -9.15 3.74 -8.37
C TRP A 306 -8.65 3.94 -9.82
N GLY A 307 -7.73 4.89 -10.05
CA GLY A 307 -7.12 5.13 -11.36
C GLY A 307 -7.90 6.03 -12.32
N THR A 308 -9.03 6.61 -11.89
CA THR A 308 -9.83 7.61 -12.62
C THR A 308 -8.97 8.76 -13.20
N ASP A 309 -7.97 9.22 -12.45
CA ASP A 309 -7.06 10.28 -12.87
C ASP A 309 -6.14 9.86 -14.02
N ALA A 310 -5.62 8.63 -13.99
CA ALA A 310 -4.78 8.07 -15.06
C ALA A 310 -5.58 7.86 -16.35
N LEU A 311 -6.83 7.40 -16.25
CA LEU A 311 -7.74 7.24 -17.39
C LEU A 311 -8.10 8.59 -18.03
N VAL A 312 -8.55 9.55 -17.22
CA VAL A 312 -8.83 10.92 -17.69
C VAL A 312 -7.58 11.55 -18.32
N LYS A 313 -6.40 11.26 -17.77
CA LYS A 313 -5.11 11.70 -18.34
C LYS A 313 -4.83 11.08 -19.71
N ALA A 314 -5.07 9.78 -19.88
CA ALA A 314 -4.84 9.06 -21.13
C ALA A 314 -5.68 9.62 -22.29
N ILE A 315 -6.94 10.00 -22.04
CA ILE A 315 -7.81 10.65 -23.05
C ILE A 315 -7.56 12.16 -23.21
N GLY A 316 -6.45 12.69 -22.67
CA GLY A 316 -5.98 14.06 -22.89
C GLY A 316 -6.46 15.09 -21.87
N GLY A 317 -7.07 14.66 -20.76
CA GLY A 317 -7.41 15.52 -19.63
C GLY A 317 -6.18 16.09 -18.91
N ILE A 318 -6.41 17.12 -18.10
CA ILE A 318 -5.39 17.70 -17.21
C ILE A 318 -5.30 16.89 -15.92
N GLY A 319 -6.44 16.51 -15.34
CA GLY A 319 -6.57 15.74 -14.10
C GLY A 319 -8.00 15.78 -13.57
N THR A 320 -8.23 15.38 -12.32
CA THR A 320 -9.59 15.11 -11.78
C THR A 320 -9.85 15.66 -10.39
N ILE A 321 -11.08 16.08 -10.12
CA ILE A 321 -11.58 16.27 -8.76
C ILE A 321 -12.63 15.19 -8.54
N VAL A 322 -12.43 14.33 -7.54
CA VAL A 322 -13.26 13.14 -7.35
C VAL A 322 -14.02 13.22 -6.02
N GLU A 323 -15.35 13.19 -6.08
CA GLU A 323 -16.24 13.10 -4.92
C GLU A 323 -16.14 11.70 -4.29
N ASN A 324 -15.71 11.61 -3.03
CA ASN A 324 -15.51 10.37 -2.28
C ASN A 324 -15.87 10.62 -0.81
N ASP A 325 -16.73 9.78 -0.22
CA ASP A 325 -17.10 9.85 1.20
C ASP A 325 -16.63 8.64 2.02
N GLN A 326 -16.06 7.62 1.37
CA GLN A 326 -15.70 6.35 2.01
C GLN A 326 -14.24 6.29 2.45
N PHE A 327 -13.33 6.84 1.64
CA PHE A 327 -11.88 6.68 1.79
C PHE A 327 -11.13 8.02 1.81
N LEU A 328 -11.74 9.04 2.43
CA LEU A 328 -11.14 10.38 2.59
C LEU A 328 -9.89 10.40 3.47
N ASP A 329 -9.70 9.36 4.28
CA ASP A 329 -8.55 9.15 5.15
C ASP A 329 -7.44 8.29 4.50
N VAL A 330 -7.53 8.09 3.17
CA VAL A 330 -6.52 7.42 2.36
C VAL A 330 -5.79 8.45 1.51
N ALA A 331 -4.48 8.61 1.73
CA ALA A 331 -3.62 9.56 1.06
C ALA A 331 -3.23 9.13 -0.37
N GLN A 332 -4.22 8.86 -1.23
CA GLN A 332 -4.04 8.37 -2.60
C GLN A 332 -3.01 9.20 -3.39
N ILE A 333 -2.03 8.53 -3.98
CA ILE A 333 -1.07 9.15 -4.89
C ILE A 333 -1.67 9.18 -6.30
N PHE A 334 -1.73 10.37 -6.90
CA PHE A 334 -2.29 10.55 -8.24
C PHE A 334 -1.19 10.60 -9.31
N SER A 335 -1.48 10.01 -10.47
CA SER A 335 -0.68 10.06 -11.71
C SER A 335 -0.92 11.34 -12.52
N ALA A 336 -1.91 12.15 -12.14
CA ALA A 336 -2.19 13.45 -12.72
C ALA A 336 -2.57 14.49 -11.63
N PRO A 337 -2.60 15.80 -11.94
CA PRO A 337 -3.14 16.86 -11.08
C PRO A 337 -4.58 16.57 -10.59
N SER A 338 -4.70 15.86 -9.46
CA SER A 338 -5.98 15.35 -8.97
C SER A 338 -6.09 15.35 -7.44
N THR A 339 -7.31 15.26 -6.91
CA THR A 339 -7.60 15.24 -5.47
C THR A 339 -8.99 14.69 -5.16
N PHE A 340 -9.18 14.10 -3.96
CA PHE A 340 -10.50 13.71 -3.46
C PHE A 340 -11.19 14.84 -2.70
N VAL A 341 -12.51 14.90 -2.75
CA VAL A 341 -13.34 15.83 -1.98
C VAL A 341 -14.55 15.11 -1.38
N ASN A 342 -14.98 15.51 -0.18
CA ASN A 342 -16.20 14.99 0.42
C ASN A 342 -17.46 15.56 -0.26
N GLN A 343 -18.63 14.97 0.01
CA GLN A 343 -19.93 15.38 -0.54
C GLN A 343 -20.22 16.88 -0.36
N SER A 344 -19.90 17.45 0.82
CA SER A 344 -20.17 18.86 1.10
C SER A 344 -19.37 19.81 0.21
N THR A 345 -18.11 19.46 -0.07
CA THR A 345 -17.23 20.18 -1.00
C THR A 345 -17.64 19.90 -2.46
N GLY A 346 -18.03 18.66 -2.76
CA GLY A 346 -18.57 18.26 -4.06
C GLY A 346 -19.83 19.04 -4.45
N GLN A 347 -20.74 19.29 -3.51
CA GLN A 347 -21.92 20.13 -3.73
C GLN A 347 -21.55 21.59 -4.02
N ILE A 348 -20.53 22.14 -3.34
CA ILE A 348 -20.02 23.49 -3.63
C ILE A 348 -19.48 23.56 -5.07
N ILE A 349 -18.72 22.55 -5.50
CA ILE A 349 -18.15 22.48 -6.86
C ILE A 349 -19.24 22.29 -7.90
N THR A 350 -20.22 21.42 -7.64
CA THR A 350 -21.38 21.18 -8.52
C THR A 350 -22.19 22.47 -8.72
N ASN A 351 -22.51 23.18 -7.63
CA ASN A 351 -23.20 24.47 -7.69
C ASN A 351 -22.38 25.51 -8.47
N TYR A 352 -21.05 25.53 -8.28
CA TYR A 352 -20.18 26.42 -9.05
C TYR A 352 -20.18 26.10 -10.55
N ILE A 353 -20.06 24.83 -10.95
CA ILE A 353 -20.11 24.40 -12.35
C ILE A 353 -21.43 24.84 -13.01
N GLN A 354 -22.55 24.71 -12.29
CA GLN A 354 -23.87 25.12 -12.79
C GLN A 354 -24.07 26.65 -12.83
N SER A 355 -23.35 27.41 -12.00
CA SER A 355 -23.50 28.87 -11.90
C SER A 355 -22.89 29.68 -13.06
N THR A 356 -22.07 29.07 -13.92
CA THR A 356 -21.37 29.78 -15.00
C THR A 356 -21.29 28.96 -16.29
N ARG A 357 -21.21 29.64 -17.44
CA ARG A 357 -20.99 29.00 -18.76
C ARG A 357 -19.53 28.64 -19.03
N SER A 358 -18.61 29.08 -18.19
CA SER A 358 -17.17 28.81 -18.36
C SER A 358 -16.51 28.53 -17.00
N PRO A 359 -16.91 27.44 -16.31
CA PRO A 359 -16.29 27.06 -15.05
C PRO A 359 -14.82 26.68 -15.27
N SER A 360 -13.99 27.04 -14.30
CA SER A 360 -12.57 26.74 -14.29
C SER A 360 -12.08 26.44 -12.88
N ALA A 361 -11.02 25.63 -12.79
CA ALA A 361 -10.32 25.38 -11.55
C ALA A 361 -8.83 25.19 -11.81
N VAL A 362 -8.03 25.33 -10.74
CA VAL A 362 -6.66 24.82 -10.67
C VAL A 362 -6.49 24.01 -9.39
N ILE A 363 -5.84 22.86 -9.52
CA ILE A 363 -5.43 22.02 -8.38
C ILE A 363 -3.97 22.35 -8.12
N HIS A 364 -3.70 22.89 -6.94
CA HIS A 364 -2.34 23.18 -6.48
C HIS A 364 -1.70 21.91 -5.93
N LYS A 365 -0.37 21.83 -6.04
CA LYS A 365 0.44 20.77 -5.40
C LYS A 365 0.06 20.62 -3.93
N SER A 366 -0.02 19.38 -3.45
CA SER A 366 -0.37 19.10 -2.06
C SER A 366 0.63 19.69 -1.08
N ARG A 367 0.19 19.90 0.15
CA ARG A 367 1.04 20.24 1.31
C ARG A 367 0.76 19.29 2.45
N GLU A 368 1.74 19.16 3.35
CA GLU A 368 1.54 18.50 4.64
C GLU A 368 0.61 19.37 5.51
N VAL A 369 -0.41 18.74 6.10
CA VAL A 369 -1.26 19.35 7.14
C VAL A 369 -1.29 18.45 8.38
N LYS A 370 -1.58 19.04 9.54
CA LYS A 370 -1.69 18.30 10.80
C LYS A 370 -3.16 18.01 11.10
N ILE A 371 -3.48 16.75 11.36
CA ILE A 371 -4.83 16.27 11.68
C ILE A 371 -4.88 15.57 13.06
N PRO A 372 -6.06 15.41 13.67
CA PRO A 372 -6.23 14.61 14.89
C PRO A 372 -5.84 13.14 14.67
N ALA A 373 -5.09 12.53 15.59
CA ALA A 373 -4.58 11.18 15.47
C ALA A 373 -4.22 10.55 16.84
N PRO A 374 -4.16 9.21 16.95
CA PRO A 374 -4.45 8.22 15.91
C PRO A 374 -5.96 8.01 15.71
N PHE A 375 -6.33 7.61 14.51
CA PHE A 375 -7.66 7.10 14.17
C PHE A 375 -7.49 5.79 13.40
N VAL A 376 -8.53 4.95 13.32
CA VAL A 376 -8.45 3.68 12.58
C VAL A 376 -8.85 3.92 11.14
N ALA A 377 -7.98 3.54 10.19
CA ALA A 377 -8.24 3.81 8.78
C ALA A 377 -9.51 3.08 8.30
N SER A 378 -10.33 3.75 7.48
CA SER A 378 -11.63 3.29 6.96
C SER A 378 -11.57 1.85 6.42
N PHE A 379 -10.68 1.62 5.46
CA PHE A 379 -10.43 0.34 4.81
C PHE A 379 -9.89 -0.75 5.75
N SER A 380 -9.36 -0.42 6.93
CA SER A 380 -8.76 -1.42 7.80
C SER A 380 -9.82 -2.43 8.22
N SER A 381 -9.55 -3.71 7.94
CA SER A 381 -10.47 -4.81 8.26
C SER A 381 -10.79 -4.89 9.75
N ARG A 382 -12.01 -5.31 10.06
CA ARG A 382 -12.59 -5.33 11.41
C ARG A 382 -12.85 -6.74 11.91
N GLY A 383 -12.81 -6.91 13.23
CA GLY A 383 -13.37 -8.07 13.90
C GLY A 383 -14.92 -8.11 13.81
N PRO A 384 -15.59 -9.13 14.39
CA PRO A 384 -15.00 -10.26 15.13
C PRO A 384 -14.16 -11.18 14.25
N ASN A 385 -13.42 -12.09 14.88
CA ASN A 385 -12.67 -13.13 14.20
C ASN A 385 -13.66 -14.13 13.55
N PRO A 386 -13.64 -14.32 12.21
CA PRO A 386 -14.61 -15.17 11.53
C PRO A 386 -14.41 -16.67 11.81
N GLY A 387 -13.24 -17.08 12.33
CA GLY A 387 -12.91 -18.46 12.68
C GLY A 387 -13.10 -18.81 14.16
N SER A 388 -13.30 -17.82 15.05
CA SER A 388 -13.56 -18.07 16.48
C SER A 388 -14.13 -16.84 17.18
N GLN A 389 -15.34 -16.94 17.74
CA GLN A 389 -15.94 -15.84 18.51
C GLN A 389 -15.26 -15.59 19.87
N HIS A 390 -14.42 -16.52 20.35
CA HIS A 390 -13.74 -16.42 21.65
C HIS A 390 -12.36 -15.77 21.57
N VAL A 391 -11.78 -15.65 20.37
CA VAL A 391 -10.47 -15.01 20.16
C VAL A 391 -10.69 -13.67 19.46
N LEU A 392 -10.69 -12.59 20.25
CA LEU A 392 -10.67 -11.24 19.70
C LEU A 392 -9.50 -11.11 18.72
N LYS A 393 -9.82 -10.79 17.47
CA LYS A 393 -8.83 -10.38 16.48
C LYS A 393 -8.85 -8.88 16.30
N HIS A 394 -7.63 -8.39 16.10
CA HIS A 394 -7.18 -7.01 16.11
C HIS A 394 -6.55 -6.54 17.43
N ILE A 395 -5.22 -6.37 17.43
CA ILE A 395 -4.50 -5.61 18.48
C ILE A 395 -4.24 -4.21 17.92
N HIS A 396 -4.67 -3.18 18.66
CA HIS A 396 -4.41 -1.78 18.36
C HIS A 396 -2.94 -1.39 18.64
N LEU A 397 -2.02 -2.01 17.91
CA LEU A 397 -0.67 -1.52 17.74
C LEU A 397 -0.73 -0.24 16.92
N LYS A 398 -0.18 0.85 17.45
CA LYS A 398 0.09 2.07 16.68
C LYS A 398 1.20 1.76 15.69
N LEU A 399 0.86 1.16 14.54
CA LEU A 399 1.77 0.89 13.43
C LEU A 399 1.29 1.70 12.23
N PRO A 400 1.90 2.88 11.97
CA PRO A 400 1.53 3.72 10.86
C PRO A 400 1.96 3.16 9.52
N LEU A 401 1.01 2.49 8.90
CA LEU A 401 0.97 2.27 7.47
C LEU A 401 0.29 3.53 6.90
N LEU A 402 1.02 4.42 6.19
CA LEU A 402 0.32 5.08 5.09
C LEU A 402 -0.05 3.96 4.10
N VAL A 403 -0.93 4.24 3.16
CA VAL A 403 -1.19 3.37 2.00
C VAL A 403 -0.59 4.04 0.77
#